data_AF-A0A1W1UYL2-F1
#
_entry.id   AF-A0A1W1UYL2-F1
#
_cell.length_a   1.000
_cell.length_b   1.000
_cell.length_c   1.000
_cell.angle_alpha   90.00
_cell.angle_beta   90.00
_cell.angle_gamma   90.00
#
_symmetry.space_group_name_H-M   'P 1'
#
loop_
_entity.id
_entity.type
_entity.pdbx_description
1 polymer ?
#
loop_
_entity_poly.entity_id
_entity_poly.type
_entity_poly.pdbx_seq_one_letter_code
_entity_poly.pdbx_strand_id
1 'polypeptide(L)'
;MMSKKMDIAIAFGLTIFKLILWAYKMLITSDIPVKMSFMDSLLITGLLLLTFIIYGFYITKTKFIKLNIILLALPLLLWFTCTQQSLTYHYHKYDTIVSIIGFTTILVSFLQLLYLKKKKIFIKR
;
A
#
# COMPACT_ATOMS: atom_id res chain seq x y z
N MET A 1 6.40 20.24 -15.31
CA MET A 1 5.26 20.17 -14.35
C MET A 1 4.34 19.03 -14.77
N MET A 2 3.87 18.17 -13.86
CA MET A 2 3.03 17.02 -14.25
C MET A 2 1.67 17.45 -14.81
N SER A 3 1.26 16.85 -15.93
CA SER A 3 -0.05 17.08 -16.54
C SER A 3 -1.15 16.43 -15.68
N LYS A 4 -2.38 16.97 -15.72
CA LYS A 4 -3.49 16.45 -14.90
C LYS A 4 -3.80 14.99 -15.22
N LYS A 5 -3.83 14.64 -16.52
CA LYS A 5 -4.10 13.28 -17.00
C LYS A 5 -3.04 12.29 -16.50
N MET A 6 -1.76 12.68 -16.56
CA MET A 6 -0.65 11.85 -16.07
C MET A 6 -0.71 11.65 -14.55
N ASP A 7 -1.06 12.68 -13.78
CA ASP A 7 -1.20 12.57 -12.32
C ASP A 7 -2.29 11.57 -11.92
N ILE A 8 -3.46 11.67 -12.57
CA ILE A 8 -4.58 10.76 -12.35
C ILE A 8 -4.20 9.33 -12.76
N ALA A 9 -3.61 9.16 -13.95
CA ALA A 9 -3.20 7.85 -14.44
C ALA A 9 -2.20 7.15 -13.50
N ILE A 10 -1.20 7.87 -12.99
CA ILE A 10 -0.23 7.31 -12.03
C ILE A 10 -0.91 6.99 -10.70
N ALA A 11 -1.79 7.85 -10.19
CA ALA A 11 -2.53 7.60 -8.95
C ALA A 11 -3.33 6.29 -9.01
N PHE A 12 -4.10 6.12 -10.09
CA PHE A 12 -4.87 4.90 -10.32
C PHE A 12 -3.98 3.70 -10.56
N GLY A 13 -2.96 3.81 -11.42
CA GLY A 13 -2.04 2.71 -11.73
C GLY A 13 -1.34 2.17 -10.48
N LEU A 14 -0.80 3.04 -9.63
CA LEU A 14 -0.16 2.63 -8.38
C LEU A 14 -1.14 2.03 -7.38
N THR A 15 -2.38 2.52 -7.34
CA THR A 15 -3.43 1.96 -6.47
C THR A 15 -3.85 0.57 -6.94
N ILE A 16 -4.11 0.41 -8.23
CA ILE A 16 -4.45 -0.88 -8.85
C ILE A 16 -3.32 -1.88 -8.61
N PHE A 17 -2.06 -1.48 -8.79
CA PHE A 17 -0.93 -2.37 -8.53
C PHE A 17 -0.86 -2.82 -7.07
N LYS A 18 -1.11 -1.93 -6.10
CA LYS A 18 -1.20 -2.31 -4.67
C LYS A 18 -2.34 -3.28 -4.38
N LEU A 19 -3.48 -3.12 -5.05
CA LEU A 19 -4.62 -4.06 -4.95
C LEU A 19 -4.29 -5.42 -5.57
N ILE A 20 -3.56 -5.45 -6.69
CA ILE A 20 -3.08 -6.68 -7.32
C ILE A 20 -2.13 -7.42 -6.37
N LEU A 21 -1.18 -6.72 -5.73
CA LEU A 21 -0.28 -7.33 -4.75
C LEU A 21 -1.04 -7.93 -3.56
N TRP A 22 -2.06 -7.22 -3.06
CA TRP A 22 -2.93 -7.72 -2.02
C TRP A 22 -3.70 -8.98 -2.48
N ALA A 23 -4.33 -8.93 -3.65
CA ALA A 23 -5.09 -10.05 -4.19
C ALA A 23 -4.20 -11.28 -4.44
N TYR A 24 -3.00 -11.06 -4.98
CA TYR A 24 -2.01 -12.11 -5.17
C TYR A 24 -1.61 -12.75 -3.85
N LYS A 25 -1.36 -11.95 -2.81
CA LYS A 25 -1.09 -12.44 -1.44
C LYS A 25 -2.24 -13.30 -0.93
N MET A 26 -3.50 -12.87 -1.10
CA MET A 26 -4.66 -13.66 -0.68
C MET A 26 -4.80 -14.99 -1.42
N LEU A 27 -4.46 -15.03 -2.71
CA LEU A 27 -4.52 -16.24 -3.51
C LEU A 27 -3.48 -17.28 -3.08
N ILE A 28 -2.24 -16.86 -2.80
CA ILE A 28 -1.20 -17.80 -2.38
C ILE A 28 -1.37 -18.28 -0.93
N THR A 29 -2.16 -17.54 -0.12
CA THR A 29 -2.45 -17.89 1.28
C THR A 29 -3.89 -18.36 1.46
N SER A 30 -4.54 -18.88 0.41
CA SER A 30 -5.94 -19.30 0.48
C SER A 30 -6.17 -20.59 1.25
N ASP A 31 -5.14 -21.41 1.39
CA ASP A 31 -5.22 -22.73 2.01
C ASP A 31 -5.34 -22.65 3.53
N ILE A 32 -5.97 -23.68 4.13
CA ILE A 32 -6.04 -23.88 5.58
C ILE A 32 -5.30 -25.17 5.93
N PRO A 33 -4.27 -25.15 6.79
CA PRO A 33 -3.73 -23.97 7.48
C PRO A 33 -2.99 -23.03 6.53
N VAL A 34 -3.06 -21.72 6.81
CA VAL A 34 -2.40 -20.68 6.02
C VAL A 34 -0.89 -20.93 6.00
N LYS A 35 -0.37 -21.21 4.80
CA LYS A 35 1.05 -21.39 4.54
C LYS A 35 1.48 -20.44 3.42
N MET A 36 2.70 -19.95 3.54
CA MET A 36 3.34 -19.09 2.53
C MET A 36 4.77 -19.58 2.38
N SER A 37 5.25 -19.71 1.14
CA SER A 37 6.65 -20.07 0.89
C SER A 37 7.59 -18.89 1.15
N PHE A 38 8.86 -19.18 1.42
CA PHE A 38 9.86 -18.12 1.58
C PHE A 38 10.03 -17.30 0.30
N MET A 39 10.01 -17.94 -0.87
CA MET A 39 10.19 -17.27 -2.16
C MET A 39 9.03 -16.32 -2.46
N ASP A 40 7.79 -16.74 -2.21
CA ASP A 40 6.62 -15.87 -2.40
C ASP A 40 6.67 -14.67 -1.45
N SER A 41 7.11 -14.91 -0.21
CA SER A 41 7.26 -13.84 0.79
C SER A 41 8.30 -12.80 0.38
N LEU A 42 9.42 -13.24 -0.19
CA LEU A 42 10.50 -12.39 -0.66
C LEU A 42 10.06 -11.58 -1.89
N LEU A 43 9.36 -12.22 -2.83
CA LEU A 43 8.82 -11.56 -4.01
C LEU A 43 7.83 -10.46 -3.64
N ILE A 44 6.82 -10.77 -2.82
CA ILE A 44 5.79 -9.80 -2.43
C ILE A 44 6.41 -8.65 -1.62
N THR A 45 7.30 -8.97 -0.68
CA THR A 45 8.02 -7.95 0.10
C THR A 45 8.83 -7.03 -0.80
N GLY A 46 9.57 -7.58 -1.76
CA GLY A 46 10.34 -6.80 -2.74
C GLY A 46 9.46 -5.87 -3.56
N LEU A 47 8.33 -6.36 -4.06
CA LEU A 47 7.38 -5.55 -4.84
C LEU A 47 6.68 -4.47 -3.99
N LEU A 48 6.35 -4.76 -2.73
CA LEU A 48 5.80 -3.78 -1.80
C LEU A 48 6.78 -2.64 -1.54
N LEU A 49 8.05 -2.95 -1.27
CA LEU A 49 9.10 -1.94 -1.04
C LEU A 49 9.39 -1.13 -2.31
N LEU A 50 9.47 -1.77 -3.47
CA LEU A 50 9.64 -1.08 -4.74
C LEU A 50 8.48 -0.10 -4.99
N THR A 51 7.24 -0.56 -4.81
CA THR A 51 6.04 0.27 -4.98
C THR A 51 6.01 1.41 -3.97
N PHE A 52 6.44 1.17 -2.73
CA PHE A 52 6.55 2.20 -1.70
C PHE A 52 7.53 3.31 -2.10
N ILE A 53 8.72 2.95 -2.59
CA ILE A 53 9.73 3.90 -3.06
C ILE A 53 9.20 4.72 -4.25
N ILE A 54 8.64 4.06 -5.27
CA ILE A 54 8.06 4.74 -6.45
C ILE A 54 6.95 5.70 -6.02
N TYR A 55 6.07 5.26 -5.11
CA TYR A 55 4.98 6.07 -4.58
C TYR A 55 5.51 7.28 -3.79
N GLY A 56 6.58 7.09 -3.01
CA GLY A 56 7.28 8.17 -2.30
C GLY A 56 7.88 9.22 -3.22
N PHE A 57 8.40 8.86 -4.38
CA PHE A 57 8.82 9.85 -5.38
C PHE A 57 7.63 10.57 -6.01
N TYR A 58 6.57 9.83 -6.34
CA TYR A 58 5.36 10.36 -6.96
C TYR A 58 4.62 11.38 -6.06
N ILE A 59 4.49 11.11 -4.76
CA ILE A 59 3.72 11.94 -3.81
C ILE A 59 4.29 13.37 -3.69
N THR A 60 5.60 13.55 -3.91
CA THR A 60 6.23 14.87 -3.89
C THR A 60 5.80 15.75 -5.07
N LYS A 61 5.38 15.12 -6.17
CA LYS A 61 5.04 15.79 -7.45
C LYS A 61 3.53 15.90 -7.69
N THR A 62 2.70 15.17 -6.94
CA THR A 62 1.24 15.14 -7.17
C THR A 62 0.55 16.46 -6.80
N LYS A 63 -0.41 16.85 -7.65
CA LYS A 63 -1.33 17.96 -7.41
C LYS A 63 -2.63 17.45 -6.77
N PHE A 64 -3.04 16.22 -7.08
CA PHE A 64 -4.31 15.63 -6.63
C PHE A 64 -4.15 14.81 -5.33
N ILE A 65 -3.77 15.47 -4.23
CA ILE A 65 -3.59 14.81 -2.92
C ILE A 65 -4.90 14.18 -2.41
N LYS A 66 -6.05 14.85 -2.57
CA LYS A 66 -7.34 14.33 -2.10
C LYS A 66 -7.71 13.01 -2.80
N LEU A 67 -7.50 12.92 -4.11
CA LEU A 67 -7.73 11.70 -4.89
C LEU A 67 -6.86 10.56 -4.36
N ASN A 68 -5.57 10.82 -4.17
CA ASN A 68 -4.63 9.84 -3.64
C ASN A 68 -5.01 9.33 -2.25
N ILE A 69 -5.50 10.21 -1.37
CA ILE A 69 -6.00 9.80 -0.04
C ILE A 69 -7.18 8.85 -0.18
N ILE A 70 -8.18 9.18 -1.02
CA ILE A 70 -9.36 8.35 -1.23
C ILE A 70 -8.95 6.99 -1.81
N LEU A 71 -8.07 6.98 -2.81
CA LEU A 71 -7.61 5.76 -3.46
C LEU A 71 -6.78 4.86 -2.53
N LEU A 72 -5.92 5.43 -1.67
CA LEU A 72 -5.14 4.62 -0.72
C LEU A 72 -5.95 4.07 0.46
N ALA A 73 -7.11 4.66 0.77
CA ALA A 73 -7.91 4.24 1.92
C ALA A 73 -8.34 2.77 1.82
N LEU A 74 -8.70 2.31 0.61
CA LEU A 74 -9.12 0.92 0.39
C LEU A 74 -7.95 -0.08 0.60
N PRO A 75 -6.80 0.06 -0.08
CA PRO A 75 -5.62 -0.77 0.22
C PRO A 75 -5.22 -0.75 1.70
N LEU A 76 -5.34 0.41 2.37
CA LEU A 76 -5.00 0.52 3.79
C LEU A 76 -5.88 -0.39 4.65
N LEU A 77 -7.20 -0.36 4.43
CA LEU A 77 -8.15 -1.22 5.15
C LEU A 77 -7.91 -2.71 4.87
N LEU A 78 -7.65 -3.08 3.61
CA LEU A 78 -7.42 -4.46 3.22
C LEU A 78 -6.15 -5.05 3.83
N TRP A 79 -5.05 -4.29 3.87
CA TRP A 79 -3.82 -4.76 4.52
C TRP A 79 -3.92 -4.72 6.06
N PHE A 80 -4.73 -3.82 6.61
CA PHE A 80 -5.03 -3.81 8.04
C PHE A 80 -5.77 -5.08 8.45
N THR A 81 -6.81 -5.50 7.73
CA THR A 81 -7.55 -6.73 8.04
C THR A 81 -6.66 -7.97 7.90
N CYS A 82 -5.80 -8.04 6.88
CA CYS A 82 -4.80 -9.11 6.77
C CYS A 82 -3.89 -9.16 7.99
N THR A 83 -3.33 -8.01 8.39
CA THR A 83 -2.44 -7.94 9.57
C THR A 83 -3.15 -8.38 10.84
N GLN A 84 -4.39 -7.91 11.05
CA GLN A 84 -5.20 -8.31 12.20
C GLN A 84 -5.45 -9.82 12.22
N GLN A 85 -5.81 -10.42 11.08
CA GLN A 85 -6.05 -11.85 10.97
C GLN A 85 -4.78 -12.66 11.23
N SER A 86 -3.65 -12.30 10.60
CA SER A 86 -2.38 -13.03 10.77
C SER A 86 -1.90 -13.02 12.23
N LEU A 87 -2.12 -11.91 12.95
CA LEU A 87 -1.81 -11.81 14.38
C LEU A 87 -2.80 -12.56 15.26
N THR A 88 -4.10 -12.50 14.97
CA THR A 88 -5.15 -13.15 15.77
C THR A 88 -5.08 -14.67 15.68
N TYR A 89 -4.90 -15.20 14.46
CA TYR A 89 -4.92 -16.63 14.18
C TYR A 89 -3.53 -17.27 14.12
N HIS A 90 -2.47 -16.53 14.47
CA HIS A 90 -1.10 -17.03 14.47
C HIS A 90 -0.72 -17.71 13.15
N TYR A 91 -1.00 -17.04 12.03
CA TYR A 91 -0.65 -17.55 10.70
C TYR A 91 0.85 -17.75 10.54
N HIS A 92 1.23 -18.51 9.51
CA HIS A 92 2.63 -18.82 9.25
C HIS A 92 3.51 -17.56 9.21
N LYS A 93 4.68 -17.61 9.84
CA LYS A 93 5.58 -16.46 10.06
C LYS A 93 5.79 -15.57 8.83
N TYR A 94 5.90 -16.16 7.64
CA TYR A 94 6.12 -15.42 6.39
C TYR A 94 4.89 -14.62 5.96
N ASP A 95 3.68 -15.17 6.14
CA ASP A 95 2.43 -14.45 5.88
C ASP A 95 2.28 -13.26 6.85
N THR A 96 2.59 -13.47 8.13
CA THR A 96 2.51 -12.42 9.15
C THR A 96 3.49 -11.28 8.86
N ILE A 97 4.74 -11.58 8.52
CA ILE A 97 5.74 -10.57 8.15
C ILE A 97 5.28 -9.77 6.93
N VAL A 98 4.81 -10.45 5.88
CA VAL A 98 4.35 -9.78 4.65
C VAL A 98 3.14 -8.91 4.92
N SER A 99 2.19 -9.37 5.73
CA SER A 99 1.01 -8.59 6.14
C SER A 99 1.39 -7.31 6.88
N ILE A 100 2.30 -7.41 7.86
CA ILE A 100 2.82 -6.26 8.61
C ILE A 100 3.53 -5.27 7.69
N ILE A 101 4.39 -5.75 6.78
CA ILE A 101 5.11 -4.87 5.83
C ILE A 101 4.14 -4.18 4.88
N GLY A 102 3.18 -4.92 4.30
CA GLY A 102 2.18 -4.37 3.40
C GLY A 102 1.32 -3.30 4.08
N PHE A 103 0.87 -3.55 5.31
CA PHE A 103 0.16 -2.54 6.10
C PHE A 103 1.02 -1.32 6.40
N THR A 104 2.25 -1.53 6.87
CA THR A 104 3.16 -0.45 7.27
C THR A 104 3.51 0.47 6.09
N THR A 105 3.85 -0.09 4.94
CA THR A 105 4.21 0.70 3.74
C THR A 105 3.05 1.57 3.24
N ILE A 106 1.82 1.04 3.28
CA ILE A 106 0.61 1.78 2.89
C ILE A 106 0.25 2.82 3.95
N LEU A 107 0.34 2.47 5.24
CA LEU A 107 0.08 3.40 6.34
C LEU A 107 1.03 4.60 6.29
N VAL A 108 2.34 4.37 6.12
CA VAL A 108 3.32 5.45 6.01
C VAL A 108 3.02 6.34 4.79
N SER A 109 2.72 5.75 3.63
CA SER A 109 2.33 6.50 2.43
C SER A 109 1.08 7.35 2.66
N PHE A 110 0.10 6.82 3.38
CA PHE A 110 -1.14 7.52 3.72
C PHE A 110 -0.89 8.69 4.69
N LEU A 111 -0.07 8.48 5.72
CA LEU A 111 0.31 9.54 6.66
C LEU A 111 1.09 10.66 5.96
N GLN A 112 1.98 10.34 5.03
CA GLN A 112 2.67 11.34 4.20
C GLN A 112 1.68 12.20 3.39
N LEU A 113 0.63 11.61 2.82
CA LEU A 113 -0.41 12.36 2.11
C LEU A 113 -1.16 13.33 3.04
N LEU A 114 -1.51 12.87 4.25
CA LEU A 114 -2.19 13.70 5.25
C LEU A 114 -1.31 14.87 5.68
N TYR A 115 -0.03 14.62 5.92
CA TYR A 115 0.95 15.65 6.25
C TYR A 115 1.06 16.70 5.13
N LEU A 116 1.22 16.26 3.87
CA LEU A 116 1.29 17.16 2.72
C LEU A 116 0.01 17.97 2.51
N LYS A 117 -1.17 17.37 2.74
CA LYS A 117 -2.46 18.06 2.71
C LYS A 117 -2.49 19.19 3.74
N LYS A 118 -2.11 18.91 4.99
CA LYS A 118 -2.06 19.92 6.07
C LYS A 118 -1.06 21.04 5.73
N LYS A 119 0.15 20.70 5.30
CA LYS A 119 1.19 21.68 4.92
C LYS A 119 0.72 22.63 3.81
N LYS A 120 0.06 22.12 2.75
CA LYS A 120 -0.48 22.95 1.66
C LYS A 120 -1.65 23.84 2.08
N ILE A 121 -2.45 23.43 3.08
CA ILE A 121 -3.52 24.27 3.64
C ILE A 121 -2.92 25.42 4.45
N PHE A 122 -1.89 25.14 5.25
CA PHE A 122 -1.22 26.15 6.07
C PHE A 122 -0.53 27.25 5.22
N ILE A 123 0.16 26.88 4.14
CA ILE A 123 0.83 27.85 3.24
C ILE A 123 -0.17 28.72 2.45
N LYS A 124 -1.43 28.28 2.31
CA LYS A 124 -2.48 29.02 1.56
C LYS A 124 -3.32 29.97 2.44
N ARG A 125 -3.17 29.91 3.76
CA ARG A 125 -3.78 30.85 4.71
C ARG A 125 -2.78 31.96 5.00
#